data_AF-A0A8R1IDW1-F1
#
_entry.id   AF-A0A8R1IDW1-F1
#
_cell.length_a   1.000
_cell.length_b   1.000
_cell.length_c   1.000
_cell.angle_alpha   90.00
_cell.angle_beta   90.00
_cell.angle_gamma   90.00
#
_symmetry.space_group_name_H-M   'P 1'
#
loop_
_entity.id
_entity.type
_entity.pdbx_description
1 polymer ?
#
loop_
_entity_poly.entity_id
_entity_poly.type
_entity_poly.pdbx_seq_one_letter_code
_entity_poly.pdbx_strand_id
1 'polypeptide(L)'
;MGIRLDSASAFAGSVISPHYDSLMVKVIASARNHPNAAAKMIRALKEFRIRGVKTNIPFLLNVLRQPNFLDASVDTYFIDEHPELFQFKPSQNRAQKLLSYLGEVKVNGPTTPLATDLKPAVVTPPIPYIPAGAKPPTGLRDVLVKKGPEEFAKEVRRTPGCLITDTTFR
;
A
#
# COMPACT_ATOMS: atom_id res chain seq x y z
N MET A 1 -5.57 -21.84 -14.49
CA MET A 1 -6.33 -21.59 -15.74
C MET A 1 -7.82 -21.33 -15.43
N GLY A 2 -8.51 -20.56 -16.28
CA GLY A 2 -9.95 -20.23 -16.14
C GLY A 2 -10.29 -18.74 -16.14
N ILE A 3 -9.46 -17.89 -16.76
CA ILE A 3 -9.77 -16.49 -17.05
C ILE A 3 -9.71 -16.30 -18.55
N ARG A 4 -10.74 -15.69 -19.14
CA ARG A 4 -10.80 -15.23 -20.53
C ARG A 4 -10.92 -13.71 -20.53
N LEU A 5 -10.19 -13.07 -21.44
CA LEU A 5 -10.20 -11.64 -21.66
C LEU A 5 -10.62 -11.37 -23.10
N ASP A 6 -11.74 -10.68 -23.29
CA ASP A 6 -12.15 -10.18 -24.60
C ASP A 6 -12.03 -8.65 -24.56
N SER A 7 -10.93 -8.14 -25.13
CA SER A 7 -10.67 -6.70 -25.17
C SER A 7 -11.48 -6.04 -26.27
N ALA A 8 -12.01 -4.84 -25.98
CA ALA A 8 -12.54 -3.95 -27.00
C ALA A 8 -11.43 -2.99 -27.43
N SER A 9 -11.59 -1.69 -27.18
CA SER A 9 -10.66 -0.63 -27.62
C SER A 9 -9.62 -0.24 -26.57
N ALA A 10 -9.47 -0.99 -25.49
CA ALA A 10 -8.52 -0.67 -24.42
C ALA A 10 -7.15 -1.29 -24.66
N PHE A 11 -6.21 -0.46 -25.10
CA PHE A 11 -4.78 -0.82 -25.22
C PHE A 11 -3.91 0.36 -24.76
N ALA A 12 -2.60 0.14 -24.61
CA ALA A 12 -1.70 1.19 -24.14
C ALA A 12 -1.72 2.39 -25.12
N GLY A 13 -2.08 3.58 -24.61
CA GLY A 13 -2.19 4.80 -25.42
C GLY A 13 -3.55 5.01 -26.09
N SER A 14 -4.52 4.10 -25.93
CA SER A 14 -5.86 4.30 -26.48
C SER A 14 -6.57 5.48 -25.82
N VAL A 15 -7.22 6.32 -26.63
CA VAL A 15 -8.10 7.39 -26.15
C VAL A 15 -9.54 6.87 -26.16
N ILE A 16 -10.17 6.86 -24.98
CA ILE A 16 -11.56 6.42 -24.84
C ILE A 16 -12.49 7.57 -25.23
N SER A 17 -13.22 7.38 -26.33
CA SER A 17 -14.16 8.37 -26.87
C SER A 17 -15.44 8.45 -26.02
N PRO A 18 -16.00 9.65 -25.79
CA PRO A 18 -17.30 9.81 -25.13
C PRO A 18 -18.49 9.45 -26.04
N HIS A 19 -18.26 9.21 -27.34
CA HIS A 19 -19.33 8.96 -28.32
C HIS A 19 -19.83 7.51 -28.35
N TYR A 20 -19.14 6.59 -27.67
CA TYR A 20 -19.49 5.17 -27.59
C TYR A 20 -19.61 4.73 -26.13
N ASP A 21 -19.95 3.46 -25.91
CA ASP A 21 -19.97 2.89 -24.58
C ASP A 21 -18.55 2.89 -23.96
N SER A 22 -18.50 2.95 -22.64
CA SER A 22 -17.23 2.98 -21.89
C SER A 22 -16.61 1.59 -21.70
N LEU A 23 -16.94 0.61 -22.56
CA LEU A 23 -16.48 -0.78 -22.42
C LEU A 23 -14.99 -0.90 -22.79
N MET A 24 -14.18 -1.28 -21.82
CA MET A 24 -12.74 -1.49 -22.02
C MET A 24 -12.40 -2.95 -22.34
N VAL A 25 -12.79 -3.86 -21.45
CA VAL A 25 -12.50 -5.29 -21.55
C VAL A 25 -13.58 -6.10 -20.84
N LYS A 26 -13.94 -7.24 -21.41
CA LYS A 26 -14.77 -8.24 -20.73
C LYS A 26 -13.86 -9.28 -20.08
N VAL A 27 -14.05 -9.49 -18.79
CA VAL A 27 -13.32 -10.50 -18.01
C VAL A 27 -14.30 -11.60 -17.66
N ILE A 28 -13.98 -12.84 -18.04
CA ILE A 28 -14.83 -14.00 -17.78
C ILE A 28 -14.02 -15.00 -16.96
N ALA A 29 -14.53 -15.37 -15.79
CA ALA A 29 -13.92 -16.36 -14.91
C ALA A 29 -14.74 -17.65 -14.90
N SER A 30 -14.08 -18.79 -15.02
CA SER A 30 -14.72 -20.11 -15.00
C SER A 30 -14.06 -21.05 -13.98
N ALA A 31 -14.90 -21.78 -13.25
CA ALA A 31 -14.52 -22.78 -12.27
C ALA A 31 -15.65 -23.80 -12.08
N ARG A 32 -15.41 -24.83 -11.26
CA ARG A 32 -16.39 -25.90 -10.97
C ARG A 32 -17.61 -25.45 -10.16
N ASN A 33 -17.48 -24.35 -9.41
CA ASN A 33 -18.58 -23.77 -8.63
C ASN A 33 -18.46 -22.23 -8.62
N HIS A 34 -19.56 -21.57 -8.25
CA HIS A 34 -19.66 -20.11 -8.27
C HIS A 34 -18.64 -19.42 -7.34
N PRO A 35 -18.42 -19.84 -6.08
CA PRO A 35 -17.44 -19.20 -5.21
C PRO A 35 -16.00 -19.26 -5.75
N ASN A 36 -15.60 -20.37 -6.38
CA ASN A 36 -14.27 -20.48 -6.99
C ASN A 36 -14.15 -19.59 -8.24
N ALA A 37 -15.21 -19.43 -9.01
CA ALA A 37 -15.22 -18.52 -10.16
C ALA A 37 -15.10 -17.05 -9.70
N ALA A 38 -15.86 -16.68 -8.66
CA ALA A 38 -15.78 -15.37 -8.03
C ALA A 38 -14.37 -15.09 -7.46
N ALA A 39 -13.76 -16.07 -6.76
CA ALA A 39 -12.39 -15.94 -6.25
C ALA A 39 -11.37 -15.70 -7.38
N LYS A 40 -11.49 -16.42 -8.51
CA LYS A 40 -10.66 -16.19 -9.70
C LYS A 40 -10.89 -14.80 -10.30
N MET A 41 -12.14 -14.34 -10.37
CA MET A 41 -12.49 -13.00 -10.85
C MET A 41 -11.89 -11.90 -9.95
N ILE A 42 -12.03 -12.03 -8.63
CA ILE A 42 -11.44 -11.10 -7.65
C ILE A 42 -9.93 -10.99 -7.86
N ARG A 43 -9.23 -12.12 -8.03
CA ARG A 43 -7.79 -12.13 -8.30
C ARG A 43 -7.48 -11.39 -9.61
N ALA A 44 -8.18 -11.72 -10.70
CA ALA A 44 -7.98 -11.07 -12.00
C ALA A 44 -8.18 -9.56 -11.91
N LEU A 45 -9.30 -9.10 -11.32
CA LEU A 45 -9.61 -7.69 -11.11
C LEU A 45 -8.56 -6.96 -10.24
N LYS A 46 -8.02 -7.62 -9.21
CA LYS A 46 -6.91 -7.07 -8.39
C LYS A 46 -5.59 -6.94 -9.15
N GLU A 47 -5.38 -7.78 -10.17
CA GLU A 47 -4.18 -7.76 -11.00
C GLU A 47 -4.24 -6.72 -12.12
N PHE A 48 -5.43 -6.30 -12.55
CA PHE A 48 -5.57 -5.22 -13.53
C PHE A 48 -4.84 -3.95 -13.09
N ARG A 49 -4.11 -3.36 -14.04
CA ARG A 49 -3.43 -2.07 -13.90
C ARG A 49 -3.88 -1.16 -15.02
N ILE A 50 -4.85 -0.31 -14.73
CA ILE A 50 -5.38 0.69 -15.66
C ILE A 50 -5.06 2.06 -15.07
N ARG A 51 -4.48 2.94 -15.88
CA ARG A 51 -4.11 4.32 -15.51
C ARG A 51 -4.63 5.28 -16.56
N GLY A 52 -4.82 6.55 -16.17
CA GLY A 52 -5.37 7.60 -17.03
C GLY A 52 -6.87 7.81 -16.88
N VAL A 53 -7.63 6.75 -16.58
CA VAL A 53 -9.09 6.82 -16.38
C VAL A 53 -9.52 6.11 -15.10
N LYS A 54 -10.68 6.50 -14.56
CA LYS A 54 -11.35 5.79 -13.47
C LYS A 54 -12.07 4.56 -14.04
N THR A 55 -12.17 3.49 -13.27
CA THR A 55 -12.87 2.25 -13.67
C THR A 55 -13.85 1.79 -12.59
N ASN A 56 -14.79 0.93 -12.97
CA ASN A 56 -15.76 0.31 -12.06
C ASN A 56 -15.19 -0.89 -11.26
N ILE A 57 -13.88 -1.18 -11.36
CA ILE A 57 -13.25 -2.32 -10.68
C ILE A 57 -13.51 -2.33 -9.16
N PRO A 58 -13.42 -1.20 -8.41
CA PRO A 58 -13.70 -1.22 -6.97
C PRO A 58 -15.13 -1.68 -6.63
N PHE A 59 -16.12 -1.25 -7.43
CA PHE A 59 -17.51 -1.67 -7.28
C PHE A 59 -17.67 -3.17 -7.56
N LEU A 60 -17.12 -3.67 -8.67
CA LEU A 60 -17.16 -5.10 -9.00
C LEU A 60 -16.52 -5.97 -7.90
N LEU A 61 -15.42 -5.49 -7.31
CA LEU A 61 -14.76 -6.18 -6.19
C LEU A 61 -15.62 -6.21 -4.92
N ASN A 62 -16.45 -5.20 -4.68
CA ASN A 62 -17.39 -5.18 -3.56
C ASN A 62 -18.52 -6.19 -3.82
N VAL A 63 -19.12 -6.18 -5.01
CA VAL A 63 -20.18 -7.15 -5.40
C VAL A 63 -19.70 -8.59 -5.25
N LEU A 64 -18.53 -8.93 -5.80
CA LEU A 64 -17.99 -10.29 -5.76
C LEU A 64 -17.65 -10.81 -4.34
N ARG A 65 -17.67 -9.95 -3.33
CA ARG A 65 -17.42 -10.30 -1.92
C ARG A 65 -18.70 -10.42 -1.10
N GLN A 66 -19.85 -10.01 -1.64
CA GLN A 66 -21.10 -10.10 -0.89
C GLN A 66 -21.54 -11.56 -0.73
N PRO A 67 -21.95 -11.99 0.46
CA PRO A 67 -22.47 -13.34 0.69
C PRO A 67 -23.62 -13.70 -0.27
N ASN A 68 -24.60 -12.80 -0.43
CA ASN A 68 -25.75 -12.96 -1.32
C ASN A 68 -25.36 -13.14 -2.80
N PHE A 69 -24.23 -12.57 -3.23
CA PHE A 69 -23.73 -12.80 -4.57
C PHE A 69 -23.09 -14.19 -4.68
N LEU A 70 -22.33 -14.61 -3.67
CA LEU A 70 -21.60 -15.88 -3.64
C LEU A 70 -22.50 -17.11 -3.53
N ASP A 71 -23.64 -16.99 -2.85
CA ASP A 71 -24.67 -18.03 -2.73
C ASP A 71 -25.68 -18.00 -3.89
N ALA A 72 -25.55 -17.04 -4.81
CA ALA A 72 -26.46 -16.78 -5.93
C ALA A 72 -27.90 -16.44 -5.52
N SER A 73 -28.11 -15.92 -4.30
CA SER A 73 -29.38 -15.38 -3.81
C SER A 73 -29.50 -13.87 -4.06
N VAL A 74 -29.44 -13.49 -5.34
CA VAL A 74 -29.64 -12.10 -5.79
C VAL A 74 -30.84 -11.97 -6.69
N ASP A 75 -31.50 -10.82 -6.64
CA ASP A 75 -32.54 -10.40 -7.57
C ASP A 75 -32.13 -9.10 -8.28
N THR A 76 -33.09 -8.47 -8.95
CA THR A 76 -32.87 -7.21 -9.66
C THR A 76 -32.71 -6.00 -8.75
N TYR A 77 -33.12 -6.09 -7.47
CA TYR A 77 -33.02 -5.01 -6.49
C TYR A 77 -31.73 -5.08 -5.66
N PHE A 78 -31.01 -6.20 -5.72
CA PHE A 78 -29.77 -6.44 -4.96
C PHE A 78 -28.81 -5.23 -4.90
N ILE A 79 -28.52 -4.56 -6.02
CA ILE A 79 -27.58 -3.42 -6.02
C ILE A 79 -28.18 -2.21 -5.28
N ASP A 80 -29.47 -1.94 -5.45
CA ASP A 80 -30.17 -0.80 -4.88
C ASP A 80 -30.34 -0.95 -3.35
N GLU A 81 -30.49 -2.19 -2.87
CA GLU A 81 -30.63 -2.52 -1.45
C GLU A 81 -29.31 -2.57 -0.68
N HIS A 82 -28.16 -2.57 -1.38
CA HIS A 82 -26.82 -2.69 -0.78
C HIS A 82 -25.96 -1.43 -1.03
N PRO A 83 -26.30 -0.28 -0.41
CA PRO A 83 -25.58 0.99 -0.62
C PRO A 83 -24.10 0.93 -0.20
N GLU A 84 -23.72 -0.02 0.66
CA GLU A 84 -22.33 -0.26 1.04
C GLU A 84 -21.46 -0.74 -0.13
N LEU A 85 -22.05 -1.23 -1.23
CA LEU A 85 -21.32 -1.54 -2.47
C LEU A 85 -20.60 -0.31 -3.05
N PHE A 86 -21.07 0.90 -2.74
CA PHE A 86 -20.49 2.16 -3.18
C PHE A 86 -19.48 2.74 -2.18
N GLN A 87 -19.20 2.06 -1.06
CA GLN A 87 -18.16 2.45 -0.12
C GLN A 87 -16.80 1.93 -0.61
N PHE A 88 -16.02 2.84 -1.20
CA PHE A 88 -14.74 2.51 -1.80
C PHE A 88 -13.57 2.83 -0.86
N LYS A 89 -12.66 1.86 -0.69
CA LYS A 89 -11.39 2.11 0.00
C LYS A 89 -10.45 2.89 -0.94
N PRO A 90 -9.94 4.07 -0.53
CA PRO A 90 -9.03 4.83 -1.37
C PRO A 90 -7.73 4.06 -1.60
N SER A 91 -7.27 4.03 -2.86
CA SER A 91 -5.95 3.49 -3.17
C SER A 91 -4.87 4.47 -2.71
N GLN A 92 -3.84 3.96 -2.04
CA GLN A 92 -2.73 4.76 -1.52
C GLN A 92 -1.83 5.35 -2.63
N ASN A 93 -1.85 4.75 -3.82
CA ASN A 93 -1.09 5.16 -5.01
C ASN A 93 0.40 5.49 -4.76
N ARG A 94 1.07 4.70 -3.90
CA ARG A 94 2.42 4.99 -3.38
C ARG A 94 3.48 5.14 -4.46
N ALA A 95 3.51 4.23 -5.44
CA ALA A 95 4.51 4.26 -6.51
C ALA A 95 4.39 5.50 -7.40
N GLN A 96 3.17 5.91 -7.76
CA GLN A 96 2.96 7.12 -8.57
C GLN A 96 3.41 8.36 -7.80
N LYS A 97 3.07 8.47 -6.51
CA LYS A 97 3.51 9.59 -5.67
C LYS A 97 5.04 9.69 -5.60
N LEU A 98 5.72 8.55 -5.46
CA LEU A 98 7.18 8.50 -5.46
C LEU A 98 7.77 8.92 -6.80
N LEU A 99 7.24 8.43 -7.92
CA LEU A 99 7.70 8.80 -9.25
C LEU A 99 7.47 10.29 -9.55
N SER A 100 6.31 10.82 -9.17
CA SER A 100 6.00 12.24 -9.27
C SER A 100 7.00 13.08 -8.48
N TYR A 101 7.31 12.68 -7.23
CA TYR A 101 8.31 13.36 -6.42
C TYR A 101 9.71 13.32 -7.06
N LEU A 102 10.17 12.14 -7.52
CA LEU A 102 11.47 12.01 -8.17
C LEU A 102 11.55 12.84 -9.46
N GLY A 103 10.48 12.86 -10.26
CA GLY A 103 10.39 13.69 -11.46
C GLY A 103 10.45 15.18 -11.14
N GLU A 104 9.69 15.61 -10.13
CA GLU A 104 9.66 17.00 -9.66
C GLU A 104 11.06 17.46 -9.22
N VAL A 105 11.70 16.71 -8.32
CA VAL A 105 13.06 17.03 -7.84
C VAL A 105 14.08 17.00 -8.97
N LYS A 106 13.93 16.10 -9.96
CA LYS A 106 14.86 15.99 -11.08
C LYS A 106 14.75 17.15 -12.07
N VAL A 107 13.54 17.66 -12.31
CA VAL A 107 13.27 18.72 -13.29
C VAL A 107 13.40 20.10 -12.66
N ASN A 108 12.78 20.30 -11.50
CA ASN A 108 12.68 21.61 -10.83
C ASN A 108 13.71 21.81 -9.71
N GLY A 109 14.44 20.76 -9.34
CA GLY A 109 15.36 20.77 -8.21
C GLY A 109 14.64 20.59 -6.86
N PRO A 110 15.40 20.40 -5.77
CA PRO A 110 14.83 20.37 -4.43
C PRO A 110 14.34 21.77 -4.02
N THR A 111 13.21 21.83 -3.33
CA THR A 111 12.67 23.11 -2.80
C THR A 111 13.55 23.69 -1.69
N THR A 112 14.27 22.83 -0.97
CA THR A 112 15.23 23.23 0.07
C THR A 112 16.61 23.44 -0.53
N PRO A 113 17.28 24.57 -0.25
CA PRO A 113 18.68 24.77 -0.62
C PRO A 113 19.54 23.61 -0.12
N LEU A 114 20.40 23.09 -0.98
CA LEU A 114 21.39 22.11 -0.56
C LEU A 114 22.39 22.80 0.37
N ALA A 115 22.78 22.14 1.46
CA ALA A 115 23.79 22.65 2.38
C ALA A 115 25.18 22.74 1.75
N THR A 116 25.39 22.03 0.63
CA THR A 116 26.65 21.98 -0.11
C THR A 116 26.39 21.58 -1.56
N ASP A 117 27.25 22.04 -2.46
CA ASP A 117 27.27 21.63 -3.88
C ASP A 117 28.05 20.32 -4.10
N LEU A 118 28.60 19.73 -3.03
CA LEU A 118 29.30 18.45 -3.11
C LEU A 118 28.35 17.33 -3.51
N LYS A 119 28.79 16.51 -4.47
CA LYS A 119 28.05 15.31 -4.86
C LYS A 119 28.05 14.31 -3.69
N PRO A 120 26.95 13.55 -3.51
CA PRO A 120 26.91 12.48 -2.52
C PRO A 120 28.08 11.50 -2.70
N ALA A 121 28.68 11.08 -1.58
CA ALA A 121 29.73 10.09 -1.60
C ALA A 121 29.20 8.75 -2.15
N VAL A 122 29.98 8.09 -3.01
CA VAL A 122 29.66 6.76 -3.55
C VAL A 122 30.16 5.70 -2.56
N VAL A 123 29.65 5.74 -1.33
CA VAL A 123 30.04 4.79 -0.29
C VAL A 123 28.80 4.08 0.22
N THR A 124 28.87 2.75 0.26
CA THR A 124 27.89 1.93 0.99
C THR A 124 28.31 1.90 2.45
N PRO A 125 27.52 2.47 3.39
CA PRO A 125 27.91 2.48 4.78
C PRO A 125 28.03 1.03 5.31
N PRO A 126 29.07 0.70 6.07
CA PRO A 126 29.16 -0.62 6.71
C PRO A 126 28.06 -0.72 7.77
N ILE A 127 27.13 -1.65 7.58
CA ILE A 127 26.04 -1.90 8.53
C ILE A 127 26.50 -3.01 9.49
N PRO A 128 26.56 -2.76 10.81
CA PRO A 128 26.88 -3.80 11.78
C PRO A 128 25.88 -4.95 11.70
N TYR A 129 26.37 -6.20 11.75
CA TYR A 129 25.50 -7.36 11.78
C TYR A 129 24.76 -7.47 13.12
N ILE A 130 23.44 -7.62 13.07
CA ILE A 130 22.59 -7.91 14.22
C ILE A 130 21.68 -9.10 13.83
N PRO A 131 21.64 -10.18 14.63
CA PRO A 131 20.76 -11.31 14.33
C PRO A 131 19.29 -10.88 14.23
N ALA A 132 18.58 -11.40 13.23
CA ALA A 132 17.18 -11.08 13.04
C ALA A 132 16.35 -11.50 14.27
N GLY A 133 15.58 -10.57 14.83
CA GLY A 133 14.78 -10.81 16.04
C GLY A 133 15.58 -10.73 17.35
N ALA A 134 16.86 -10.37 17.32
CA ALA A 134 17.60 -10.06 18.54
C ALA A 134 16.89 -8.94 19.32
N LYS A 135 16.60 -9.21 20.59
CA LYS A 135 16.04 -8.20 21.48
C LYS A 135 17.17 -7.27 21.95
N PRO A 136 16.93 -5.96 22.05
CA PRO A 136 17.89 -5.07 22.66
C PRO A 136 18.15 -5.52 24.11
N PRO A 137 19.41 -5.40 24.60
CA PRO A 137 19.71 -5.70 25.98
C PRO A 137 18.89 -4.83 26.93
N THR A 138 18.62 -5.34 28.12
CA THR A 138 17.92 -4.57 29.15
C THR A 138 18.78 -3.39 29.57
N GLY A 139 18.19 -2.19 29.62
CA GLY A 139 18.90 -0.96 29.95
C GLY A 139 18.07 0.00 30.80
N LEU A 140 18.59 1.20 31.01
CA LEU A 140 17.94 2.22 31.86
C LEU A 140 16.55 2.62 31.35
N ARG A 141 16.27 2.48 30.05
CA ARG A 141 14.92 2.65 29.49
C ARG A 141 13.91 1.69 30.14
N ASP A 142 14.30 0.44 30.40
CA ASP A 142 13.40 -0.55 31.01
C ASP A 142 13.07 -0.20 32.45
N VAL A 143 14.02 0.37 33.19
CA VAL A 143 13.81 0.88 34.55
C VAL A 143 12.79 2.02 34.51
N LEU A 144 12.96 2.98 33.61
CA LEU A 144 12.04 4.09 33.45
C LEU A 144 10.61 3.61 33.12
N VAL A 145 10.46 2.70 32.16
CA VAL A 145 9.14 2.20 31.72
C VAL A 145 8.45 1.35 32.79
N LYS A 146 9.20 0.53 33.54
CA LYS A 146 8.61 -0.41 34.52
C LYS A 146 8.44 0.18 35.92
N LYS A 147 9.36 1.07 36.34
CA LYS A 147 9.46 1.55 37.72
C LYS A 147 9.30 3.06 37.86
N GLY A 148 9.25 3.79 36.75
CA GLY A 148 9.02 5.24 36.75
C GLY A 148 10.28 6.10 36.90
N PRO A 149 10.13 7.43 36.80
CA PRO A 149 11.24 8.38 36.72
C PRO A 149 12.04 8.51 38.02
N GLU A 150 11.42 8.35 39.18
CA GLU A 150 12.12 8.41 40.46
C GLU A 150 13.13 7.28 40.61
N GLU A 151 12.70 6.05 40.26
CA GLU A 151 13.57 4.89 40.34
C GLU A 151 14.65 4.92 39.25
N PHE A 152 14.33 5.41 38.05
CA PHE A 152 15.34 5.70 37.04
C PHE A 152 16.43 6.64 37.56
N ALA A 153 16.06 7.75 38.21
CA ALA A 153 17.03 8.70 38.76
C ALA A 153 17.87 8.11 39.89
N LYS A 154 17.29 7.20 40.69
CA LYS A 154 18.06 6.44 41.70
C LYS A 154 19.04 5.47 41.04
N GLU A 155 18.62 4.76 40.01
CA GLU A 155 19.45 3.80 39.27
C GLU A 155 20.63 4.50 38.57
N VAL A 156 20.39 5.66 37.96
CA VAL A 156 21.43 6.50 37.36
C VAL A 156 22.49 6.88 38.39
N ARG A 157 22.09 7.32 39.60
CA ARG A 157 23.03 7.69 40.67
C ARG A 157 23.78 6.49 41.27
N ARG A 158 23.19 5.29 41.21
CA ARG A 158 23.79 4.05 41.70
C ARG A 158 24.76 3.41 40.71
N THR A 159 24.60 3.68 39.41
CA THR A 159 25.42 3.07 38.36
C THR A 159 26.85 3.63 38.44
N PRO A 160 27.87 2.78 38.65
CA PRO A 160 29.25 3.26 38.73
C PRO A 160 29.78 3.69 37.35
N GLY A 161 30.61 4.73 37.34
CA GLY A 161 31.23 5.27 36.11
C GLY A 161 30.49 6.45 35.49
N CYS A 162 31.02 6.93 34.37
CA CYS A 162 30.42 8.03 33.62
C CYS A 162 29.43 7.50 32.58
N LEU A 163 28.15 7.83 32.73
CA LEU A 163 27.14 7.52 31.74
C LEU A 163 27.25 8.49 30.55
N ILE A 164 27.04 7.97 29.34
CA ILE A 164 27.13 8.75 28.10
C ILE A 164 25.73 8.87 27.49
N THR A 165 25.40 10.06 27.01
CA THR A 165 24.23 10.28 26.14
C THR A 165 24.75 10.58 24.75
N ASP A 166 24.41 9.71 23.79
CA ASP A 166 24.71 9.95 22.38
C ASP A 166 23.76 11.01 21.81
N THR A 167 24.32 12.06 21.24
CA THR A 167 23.59 13.16 20.61
C THR A 167 23.61 13.10 19.07
N THR A 168 24.13 12.03 18.47
CA THR A 168 24.29 11.90 17.01
C THR A 168 22.98 12.07 16.23
N PHE A 169 21.85 11.63 16.81
CA PHE A 169 20.53 11.66 16.16
C PHE A 169 19.64 12.84 16.58
N ARG A 170 20.21 13.89 17.19
CA ARG A 170 19.47 15.02 17.75
C ARG A 170 19.92 16.36 17.19
#